data_AF-A0A960D2Y8-F1
#
_entry.id   AF-A0A960D2Y8-F1
#
_cell.length_a   1.000
_cell.length_b   1.000
_cell.length_c   1.000
_cell.angle_alpha   90.00
_cell.angle_beta   90.00
_cell.angle_gamma   90.00
#
_symmetry.space_group_name_H-M   'P 1'
#
loop_
_entity.id
_entity.type
_entity.pdbx_description
1 polymer ?
#
loop_
_entity_poly.entity_id
_entity_poly.type
_entity_poly.pdbx_seq_one_letter_code
_entity_poly.pdbx_strand_id
1 'polypeptide(L)'
;MTTRRSRTATDTYHHGNLRQALLDHAVELARTGGPDAVVLRDVQRMAGVSNSAAYRHYSDRGALLGAVTEYAESRLADAMVARLNAVPEKGPKAKRAVDRLRATGQGYIDFALAEPGLFRTAFAHTETGRDTHDRREIAKSEVGEHHPFQI
;
A
#
# COMPACT_ATOMS: atom_id res chain seq x y z
N MET A 1 26.27 32.57 35.69
CA MET A 1 24.94 32.96 35.15
C MET A 1 25.21 33.60 33.80
N THR A 2 24.83 33.04 32.67
CA THR A 2 23.43 32.87 32.22
C THR A 2 23.34 31.76 31.17
N THR A 3 22.43 30.81 31.38
CA THR A 3 22.19 29.63 30.54
C THR A 3 21.40 30.03 29.29
N ARG A 4 21.96 29.86 28.08
CA ARG A 4 21.23 30.08 26.82
C ARG A 4 20.47 28.80 26.47
N ARG A 5 19.15 28.81 26.69
CA ARG A 5 18.21 27.77 26.23
C ARG A 5 18.23 27.71 24.70
N SER A 6 18.78 26.64 24.12
CA SER A 6 18.57 26.28 22.72
C SER A 6 17.18 25.68 22.58
N ARG A 7 16.29 26.41 21.89
CA ARG A 7 15.05 25.83 21.35
C ARG A 7 15.47 24.81 20.28
N THR A 8 15.16 23.54 20.51
CA THR A 8 15.19 22.52 19.47
C THR A 8 14.26 22.96 18.35
N ALA A 9 14.84 23.29 17.20
CA ALA A 9 14.10 23.44 15.96
C ALA A 9 13.50 22.07 15.64
N THR A 10 12.19 21.94 15.82
CA THR A 10 11.43 20.80 15.34
C THR A 10 11.71 20.67 13.85
N ASP A 11 12.15 19.48 13.45
CA ASP A 11 12.61 19.16 12.10
C ASP A 11 11.58 19.65 11.08
N THR A 12 11.98 20.69 10.39
CA THR A 12 11.19 21.45 9.44
C THR A 12 10.71 20.51 8.34
N TYR A 13 9.40 20.36 8.24
CA TYR A 13 8.66 20.09 7.00
C TYR A 13 9.57 20.11 5.76
N HIS A 14 9.62 19.01 5.01
CA HIS A 14 10.17 18.99 3.66
C HIS A 14 9.30 19.89 2.76
N HIS A 15 9.45 21.21 2.89
CA HIS A 15 8.64 22.25 2.26
C HIS A 15 8.69 22.25 0.72
N GLY A 16 9.46 21.35 0.11
CA GLY A 16 9.48 21.15 -1.34
C GLY A 16 8.51 20.09 -1.86
N ASN A 17 8.02 19.15 -1.04
CA ASN A 17 7.22 18.04 -1.57
C ASN A 17 6.11 17.56 -0.61
N LEU A 18 5.08 18.41 -0.44
CA LEU A 18 3.87 18.06 0.29
C LEU A 18 3.23 16.75 -0.23
N ARG A 19 3.25 16.53 -1.56
CA ARG A 19 2.75 15.29 -2.15
C ARG A 19 3.46 14.07 -1.57
N GLN A 20 4.79 14.11 -1.48
CA GLN A 20 5.57 13.02 -0.89
C GLN A 20 5.27 12.85 0.60
N ALA A 21 5.19 13.93 1.38
CA ALA A 21 4.88 13.82 2.81
C ALA A 21 3.49 13.18 3.06
N LEU A 22 2.49 13.51 2.23
CA LEU A 22 1.18 12.85 2.28
C LEU A 22 1.28 11.37 1.92
N LEU A 23 2.07 11.01 0.90
CA LEU A 23 2.31 9.62 0.52
C LEU A 23 2.99 8.84 1.65
N ASP A 24 4.03 9.40 2.27
CA ASP A 24 4.79 8.73 3.33
C ASP A 24 3.88 8.40 4.52
N HIS A 25 3.06 9.35 4.97
CA HIS A 25 2.07 9.07 6.02
C HIS A 25 1.01 8.05 5.61
N ALA A 26 0.56 8.08 4.35
CA ALA A 26 -0.37 7.10 3.83
C ALA A 26 0.23 5.69 3.77
N VAL A 27 1.52 5.57 3.43
CA VAL A 27 2.29 4.32 3.49
C VAL A 27 2.36 3.78 4.91
N GLU A 28 2.56 4.62 5.92
CA GLU A 28 2.55 4.18 7.33
C GLU A 28 1.17 3.62 7.77
N LEU A 29 0.09 4.28 7.35
CA LEU A 29 -1.26 3.77 7.60
C LEU A 29 -1.49 2.44 6.88
N ALA A 30 -1.05 2.31 5.63
CA ALA A 30 -1.15 1.08 4.86
C ALA A 30 -0.31 -0.05 5.46
N ARG A 31 0.88 0.24 5.98
CA ARG A 31 1.74 -0.76 6.63
C ARG A 31 1.05 -1.40 7.83
N THR A 32 0.36 -0.59 8.63
CA THR A 32 -0.30 -1.04 9.87
C THR A 32 -1.66 -1.68 9.63
N GLY A 33 -2.49 -1.11 8.76
CA GLY A 33 -3.88 -1.55 8.56
C GLY A 33 -4.22 -2.10 7.18
N GLY A 34 -3.33 -1.99 6.20
CA GLY A 34 -3.62 -2.31 4.81
C GLY A 34 -4.43 -1.22 4.10
N PRO A 35 -5.04 -1.52 2.94
CA PRO A 35 -5.62 -0.50 2.06
C PRO A 35 -6.76 0.30 2.72
N ASP A 36 -7.57 -0.36 3.57
CA ASP A 36 -8.69 0.29 4.26
C ASP A 36 -8.26 1.35 5.27
N ALA A 37 -7.04 1.26 5.82
CA ALA A 37 -6.50 2.26 6.73
C ALA A 37 -6.02 3.52 6.01
N VAL A 38 -5.87 3.51 4.69
CA VAL A 38 -5.50 4.70 3.91
C VAL A 38 -6.68 5.66 3.86
N VAL A 39 -6.70 6.63 4.77
CA VAL A 39 -7.76 7.64 4.89
C VAL A 39 -7.16 9.03 4.75
N LEU A 40 -7.63 9.78 3.74
CA LEU A 40 -7.07 11.09 3.39
C LEU A 40 -7.12 12.10 4.56
N ARG A 41 -8.17 12.07 5.38
CA ARG A 41 -8.30 12.96 6.55
C ARG A 41 -7.29 12.65 7.65
N ASP A 42 -6.99 11.37 7.88
CA ASP A 42 -6.00 10.97 8.88
C ASP A 42 -4.59 11.39 8.44
N VAL A 43 -4.28 11.19 7.15
CA VAL A 43 -3.02 11.66 6.53
C VAL A 43 -2.87 13.17 6.63
N GLN A 44 -3.92 13.95 6.34
CA GLN A 44 -3.93 15.41 6.51
C GLN A 44 -3.58 15.83 7.94
N ARG A 45 -4.20 15.17 8.93
CA ARG A 45 -3.94 15.43 10.35
C ARG A 45 -2.51 15.09 10.74
N MET A 46 -1.99 13.96 10.28
CA MET A 46 -0.60 13.55 10.54
C MET A 46 0.42 14.52 9.92
N ALA A 47 0.15 14.98 8.69
CA ALA A 47 0.98 15.95 7.99
C ALA A 47 0.83 17.40 8.51
N GLY A 48 -0.17 17.67 9.37
CA GLY A 48 -0.44 19.02 9.88
C GLY A 48 -0.82 20.03 8.80
N VAL A 49 -1.51 19.60 7.74
CA VAL A 49 -1.88 20.48 6.61
C VAL A 49 -3.38 20.69 6.51
N SER A 50 -3.78 21.80 5.85
CA SER A 50 -5.19 22.04 5.57
C SER A 50 -5.75 21.03 4.58
N ASN A 51 -7.05 20.82 4.68
CA ASN A 51 -7.79 19.97 3.77
C ASN A 51 -7.66 20.43 2.31
N SER A 52 -7.76 21.75 2.06
CA SER A 52 -7.58 22.34 0.73
C SER A 52 -6.18 22.14 0.13
N ALA A 53 -5.13 22.06 0.97
CA ALA A 53 -3.78 21.85 0.50
C ALA A 53 -3.55 20.41 0.03
N ALA A 54 -4.07 19.42 0.77
CA ALA A 54 -3.94 18.02 0.40
C ALA A 54 -4.75 17.66 -0.86
N TYR A 55 -5.97 18.21 -1.01
CA TYR A 55 -6.82 17.96 -2.17
C TYR A 55 -6.23 18.44 -3.51
N ARG A 56 -5.25 19.37 -3.48
CA ARG A 56 -4.49 19.76 -4.68
C ARG A 56 -3.51 18.69 -5.16
N HIS A 57 -3.14 17.73 -4.31
CA HIS A 57 -2.21 16.66 -4.64
C HIS A 57 -2.90 15.31 -4.83
N TYR A 58 -3.94 15.04 -4.04
CA TYR A 58 -4.76 13.84 -4.13
C TYR A 58 -6.24 14.24 -4.10
N SER A 59 -6.92 14.09 -5.24
CA SER A 59 -8.32 14.54 -5.43
C SER A 59 -9.31 13.84 -4.50
N ASP A 60 -8.99 12.61 -4.10
CA ASP A 60 -9.83 11.77 -3.27
C ASP A 60 -9.00 10.65 -2.63
N ARG A 61 -9.66 9.78 -1.86
CA ARG A 61 -9.03 8.62 -1.23
C ARG A 61 -8.48 7.64 -2.27
N GLY A 62 -9.15 7.45 -3.40
CA GLY A 62 -8.72 6.54 -4.47
C GLY A 62 -7.41 7.00 -5.11
N ALA A 63 -7.27 8.29 -5.40
CA ALA A 63 -6.03 8.87 -5.90
C ALA A 63 -4.85 8.70 -4.93
N LEU A 64 -5.11 8.85 -3.62
CA LEU A 64 -4.09 8.60 -2.60
C LEU A 64 -3.75 7.10 -2.51
N LEU A 65 -4.76 6.23 -2.44
CA LEU A 65 -4.58 4.79 -2.37
C LEU A 65 -3.82 4.27 -3.60
N GLY A 66 -4.11 4.79 -4.80
CA GLY A 66 -3.39 4.48 -6.03
C GLY A 66 -1.88 4.72 -5.91
N ALA A 67 -1.48 5.89 -5.39
CA ALA A 67 -0.07 6.18 -5.17
C ALA A 67 0.57 5.28 -4.11
N VAL A 68 -0.17 4.87 -3.08
CA VAL A 68 0.32 3.91 -2.07
C VAL A 68 0.44 2.51 -2.66
N THR A 69 -0.48 2.11 -3.54
CA THR A 69 -0.38 0.83 -4.26
C THR A 69 0.85 0.80 -5.16
N GLU A 70 1.08 1.84 -5.97
CA GLU A 70 2.30 1.95 -6.80
C GLU A 70 3.57 1.85 -5.94
N TYR A 71 3.59 2.50 -4.78
CA TYR A 71 4.67 2.36 -3.82
C TYR A 71 4.83 0.91 -3.36
N ALA A 72 3.75 0.26 -2.92
CA ALA A 72 3.78 -1.10 -2.40
C ALA A 72 4.20 -2.13 -3.47
N GLU A 73 3.72 -1.98 -4.71
CA GLU A 73 4.13 -2.80 -5.86
C GLU A 73 5.62 -2.65 -6.16
N SER A 74 6.13 -1.41 -6.15
CA SER A 74 7.56 -1.15 -6.31
C SER A 74 8.39 -1.84 -5.22
N ARG A 75 7.96 -1.76 -3.95
CA ARG A 75 8.66 -2.42 -2.85
C ARG A 75 8.60 -3.96 -2.93
N LEU A 76 7.48 -4.52 -3.40
CA LEU A 76 7.37 -5.95 -3.67
C LEU A 76 8.32 -6.38 -4.80
N ALA A 77 8.36 -5.61 -5.89
CA ALA A 77 9.26 -5.87 -7.01
C ALA A 77 10.73 -5.81 -6.58
N ASP A 78 11.12 -4.80 -5.78
CA ASP A 78 12.46 -4.67 -5.22
C ASP A 78 12.85 -5.91 -4.40
N ALA A 79 11.95 -6.43 -3.56
CA ALA A 79 12.20 -7.63 -2.76
C ALA A 79 12.44 -8.88 -3.64
N MET A 80 11.63 -9.03 -4.70
CA MET A 80 11.77 -10.12 -5.68
C MET A 80 13.08 -10.01 -6.47
N VAL A 81 13.44 -8.80 -6.91
CA VAL A 81 14.69 -8.53 -7.66
C VAL A 81 15.92 -8.73 -6.77
N ALA A 82 15.88 -8.30 -5.51
CA ALA A 82 16.97 -8.49 -4.58
C ALA A 82 17.32 -9.98 -4.39
N ARG A 83 16.30 -10.84 -4.23
CA ARG A 83 16.50 -12.30 -4.14
C ARG A 83 16.99 -12.88 -5.47
N LEU A 84 16.43 -12.43 -6.59
CA LEU A 84 16.85 -12.87 -7.92
C LEU A 84 18.34 -12.58 -8.19
N ASN A 85 18.80 -11.37 -7.86
CA ASN A 85 20.18 -10.93 -8.06
C ASN A 85 21.19 -11.66 -7.17
N ALA A 86 20.72 -12.30 -6.08
CA ALA A 86 21.56 -13.13 -5.23
C ALA A 86 21.81 -14.53 -5.81
N VAL A 87 21.13 -14.92 -6.90
CA VAL A 87 21.32 -16.24 -7.53
C VAL A 87 22.61 -16.26 -8.36
N PRO A 88 23.52 -17.24 -8.16
CA PRO A 88 24.73 -17.34 -8.96
C PRO A 88 24.47 -17.49 -10.47
N GLU A 89 25.24 -16.77 -11.28
CA GLU A 89 25.11 -16.83 -12.75
C GLU A 89 25.75 -18.07 -13.40
N LYS A 90 26.53 -18.83 -12.64
CA LYS A 90 27.28 -20.00 -13.11
C LYS A 90 26.50 -21.32 -12.92
N GLY A 91 26.89 -22.35 -13.66
CA GLY A 91 26.31 -23.71 -13.57
C GLY A 91 25.33 -24.04 -14.70
N PRO A 92 24.68 -25.22 -14.71
CA PRO A 92 23.81 -25.67 -15.79
C PRO A 92 22.57 -24.78 -15.99
N LYS A 93 22.20 -24.47 -17.24
CA LYS A 93 21.07 -23.56 -17.57
C LYS A 93 19.76 -23.95 -16.90
N ALA A 94 19.40 -25.23 -16.93
CA ALA A 94 18.17 -25.74 -16.33
C ALA A 94 18.11 -25.50 -14.81
N LYS A 95 19.22 -25.76 -14.10
CA LYS A 95 19.32 -25.53 -12.65
C LYS A 95 19.16 -24.04 -12.32
N ARG A 96 19.85 -23.15 -13.06
CA ARG A 96 19.74 -21.70 -12.84
C ARG A 96 18.32 -21.18 -13.05
N ALA A 97 17.59 -21.70 -14.03
CA ALA A 97 16.20 -21.30 -14.26
C ALA A 97 15.31 -21.63 -13.05
N VAL A 98 15.45 -22.83 -12.48
CA VAL A 98 14.72 -23.26 -11.28
C VAL A 98 15.14 -22.43 -10.06
N ASP A 99 16.44 -22.21 -9.86
CA ASP A 99 16.94 -21.42 -8.72
C ASP A 99 16.45 -19.97 -8.78
N ARG A 100 16.43 -19.35 -9.96
CA ARG A 100 15.88 -17.99 -10.16
C ARG A 100 14.40 -17.93 -9.85
N LEU A 101 13.60 -18.87 -10.34
CA LEU A 101 12.16 -18.94 -10.05
C LEU A 101 11.92 -19.05 -8.54
N ARG A 102 12.66 -19.94 -7.87
CA ARG A 102 12.59 -20.12 -6.42
C ARG A 102 12.96 -18.83 -5.68
N ALA A 103 14.04 -18.17 -6.06
CA ALA A 103 14.49 -16.93 -5.42
C ALA A 103 13.46 -15.80 -5.57
N THR A 104 12.90 -15.63 -6.76
CA THR A 104 11.81 -14.67 -7.01
C THR A 104 10.59 -14.97 -6.14
N GLY A 105 10.15 -16.23 -6.07
CA GLY A 105 9.05 -16.64 -5.19
C GLY A 105 9.35 -16.43 -3.71
N GLN A 106 10.60 -16.59 -3.30
CA GLN A 106 11.02 -16.31 -1.93
C GLN A 106 10.95 -14.82 -1.60
N GLY A 107 11.37 -13.94 -2.52
CA GLY A 107 11.23 -12.48 -2.32
C GLY A 107 9.77 -12.03 -2.17
N TYR A 108 8.86 -12.66 -2.92
CA TYR A 108 7.42 -12.44 -2.79
C TYR A 108 6.90 -12.84 -1.39
N ILE A 109 7.24 -14.05 -0.93
CA ILE A 109 6.80 -14.56 0.38
C ILE A 109 7.43 -13.75 1.52
N ASP A 110 8.71 -13.43 1.44
CA ASP A 110 9.41 -12.65 2.46
C ASP A 110 8.75 -11.27 2.65
N PHE A 111 8.42 -10.59 1.55
CA PHE A 111 7.72 -9.31 1.61
C PHE A 111 6.30 -9.45 2.19
N ALA A 112 5.55 -10.48 1.77
CA ALA A 112 4.21 -10.74 2.29
C ALA A 112 4.19 -10.98 3.81
N LEU A 113 5.23 -11.64 4.34
CA LEU A 113 5.37 -11.91 5.76
C LEU A 113 5.88 -10.69 6.55
N ALA A 114 6.82 -9.93 5.99
CA ALA A 114 7.42 -8.78 6.65
C ALA A 114 6.49 -7.55 6.67
N GLU A 115 5.74 -7.35 5.59
CA GLU A 115 4.95 -6.14 5.33
C GLU A 115 3.50 -6.50 4.95
N PRO A 116 2.74 -7.23 5.78
CA PRO A 116 1.42 -7.77 5.40
C PRO A 116 0.40 -6.69 5.01
N GLY A 117 0.46 -5.51 5.62
CA GLY A 117 -0.39 -4.37 5.26
C GLY A 117 -0.06 -3.79 3.88
N LEU A 118 1.22 -3.59 3.58
CA LEU A 118 1.64 -3.13 2.26
C LEU A 118 1.41 -4.20 1.20
N PHE A 119 1.60 -5.47 1.53
CA PHE A 119 1.30 -6.58 0.61
C PHE A 119 -0.17 -6.60 0.21
N ARG A 120 -1.11 -6.48 1.16
CA ARG A 120 -2.54 -6.32 0.81
C ARG A 120 -2.78 -5.09 -0.06
N THR A 121 -2.10 -3.98 0.26
CA THR A 121 -2.24 -2.72 -0.49
C THR A 121 -1.74 -2.85 -1.93
N ALA A 122 -0.63 -3.57 -2.16
CA ALA A 122 -0.10 -3.84 -3.50
C ALA A 122 -1.12 -4.54 -4.43
N PHE A 123 -2.13 -5.21 -3.89
CA PHE A 123 -3.17 -5.90 -4.66
C PHE A 123 -4.56 -5.26 -4.53
N ALA A 124 -4.70 -4.12 -3.86
CA ALA A 124 -6.00 -3.50 -3.57
C ALA A 124 -6.81 -3.10 -4.82
N HIS A 125 -6.15 -2.86 -5.96
CA HIS A 125 -6.82 -2.55 -7.23
C HIS A 125 -7.40 -3.78 -7.95
N THR A 126 -6.97 -4.99 -7.56
CA THR A 126 -7.47 -6.24 -8.16
C THR A 126 -8.82 -6.67 -7.57
N GLU A 127 -9.22 -6.12 -6.42
CA GLU A 127 -10.51 -6.40 -5.77
C GLU A 127 -11.61 -5.38 -6.14
N THR A 128 -11.24 -4.21 -6.67
CA THR A 128 -12.18 -3.15 -7.08
C THR A 128 -12.93 -3.41 -8.39
N GLY A 129 -12.95 -4.67 -8.85
CA GLY A 129 -13.84 -5.17 -9.90
C GLY A 129 -15.19 -5.70 -9.39
N ARG A 130 -15.49 -5.59 -8.08
CA ARG A 130 -16.84 -5.82 -7.55
C ARG A 130 -17.29 -4.64 -6.72
N ASP A 131 -18.33 -3.99 -7.23
CA ASP A 131 -19.08 -2.88 -6.65
C ASP A 131 -19.11 -2.86 -5.13
N THR A 132 -18.58 -1.78 -4.54
CA THR A 132 -18.96 -1.34 -3.20
C THR A 132 -19.97 -0.18 -3.26
N HIS A 133 -20.71 -0.01 -4.35
CA HIS A 133 -21.80 0.97 -4.41
C HIS A 133 -23.21 0.39 -4.23
N ASP A 134 -23.41 -0.92 -4.16
CA ASP A 134 -24.75 -1.47 -3.91
C ASP A 134 -24.81 -2.47 -2.75
N ARG A 135 -24.78 -1.95 -1.52
CA ARG A 135 -25.21 -2.69 -0.32
C ARG A 135 -26.47 -2.12 0.32
N ARG A 136 -27.14 -1.18 -0.35
CA ARG A 136 -28.37 -0.54 0.17
C ARG A 136 -29.61 -0.82 -0.68
N GLU A 137 -29.48 -1.38 -1.89
CA GLU A 137 -30.65 -1.65 -2.75
C GLU A 137 -31.11 -3.11 -2.69
N ILE A 138 -30.22 -4.08 -2.44
CA ILE A 138 -30.53 -5.52 -2.34
C ILE A 138 -31.33 -5.98 -1.09
N ALA A 139 -31.72 -5.08 -0.18
CA ALA A 139 -32.53 -5.45 0.99
C ALA A 139 -34.06 -5.40 0.76
N LYS A 140 -34.53 -5.08 -0.46
CA LYS A 140 -35.98 -4.94 -0.75
C LYS A 140 -36.55 -5.85 -1.85
N SER A 141 -35.72 -6.65 -2.50
CA SER A 141 -36.15 -7.68 -3.46
C SER A 141 -35.10 -8.78 -3.37
N GLU A 142 -35.32 -9.87 -2.67
CA GLU A 142 -36.02 -11.03 -3.22
C GLU A 142 -36.41 -11.96 -2.06
N VAL A 143 -37.71 -11.96 -1.73
CA VAL A 143 -38.37 -13.19 -1.26
C VAL A 143 -38.82 -13.87 -2.54
N GLY A 144 -38.14 -14.94 -2.95
CA GLY A 144 -38.45 -15.68 -4.17
C GLY A 144 -37.66 -16.99 -4.21
N GLU A 145 -38.34 -18.08 -3.92
CA GLU A 145 -37.83 -19.45 -3.85
C GLU A 145 -37.21 -19.93 -5.16
N HIS A 146 -36.01 -20.53 -5.11
CA HIS A 146 -35.72 -21.82 -5.75
C HIS A 146 -34.34 -22.33 -5.32
N HIS A 147 -34.28 -23.47 -4.63
CA HIS A 147 -33.05 -24.17 -4.28
C HIS A 147 -32.75 -25.27 -5.31
N PRO A 148 -31.68 -25.16 -6.13
CA PRO A 148 -31.44 -26.11 -7.21
C PRO A 148 -30.34 -27.13 -6.86
N PHE A 149 -30.45 -27.88 -5.75
CA PHE A 149 -29.60 -29.05 -5.49
C PHE A 149 -30.29 -30.09 -4.58
N GLN A 150 -31.31 -30.76 -5.13
CA GLN A 150 -31.68 -32.11 -4.69
C GLN A 150 -31.33 -33.10 -5.80
N ILE A 151 -30.20 -33.80 -5.67
CA ILE A 151 -30.00 -35.24 -5.93
C ILE A 151 -28.91 -35.71 -4.96
#